data_AF-A0A4V1D958-F1
#
_entry.id   AF-A0A4V1D958-F1
#
_cell.length_a   1.000
_cell.length_b   1.000
_cell.length_c   1.000
_cell.angle_alpha   90.00
_cell.angle_beta   90.00
_cell.angle_gamma   90.00
#
_symmetry.space_group_name_H-M   'P 1'
#
loop_
_entity.id
_entity.type
_entity.pdbx_description
1 polymer ?
#
loop_
_entity_poly.entity_id
_entity_poly.type
_entity_poly.pdbx_seq_one_letter_code
_entity_poly.pdbx_strand_id
1 'polypeptide(L)'
;MSLWLKLAIVGLIAGLVAVWQLGDVDPARRWLASLSLLLYAVILLRYSQRTKPAHNSTPEQNPDGCDYLIAFATETGTARALALKTQKWLKKSGIRTSRAELNRLRDFPAPRRALLLVVSTTGSGDPPKTGNQWLDAGDLPDDFSRCHYAVLALGDRTYPNFCGFGLEVAAWLRAFGATPLFDPVLVSQEDPQSVNYWFRQLKSKGLP
;
A
#
# COMPACT_ATOMS: atom_id res chain seq x y z
N MET A 1 10.32 2.17 18.58
CA MET A 1 10.39 3.64 18.42
C MET A 1 11.73 3.94 17.76
N SER A 2 11.76 4.43 16.51
CA SER A 2 13.03 4.62 15.77
C SER A 2 13.93 5.62 16.48
N LEU A 3 15.24 5.39 16.44
CA LEU A 3 16.26 6.27 17.04
C LEU A 3 16.11 7.72 16.55
N TRP A 4 15.77 7.90 15.27
CA TRP A 4 15.46 9.18 14.64
C TRP A 4 14.25 9.90 15.23
N LEU A 5 13.20 9.16 15.63
CA LEU A 5 12.03 9.78 16.27
C LEU A 5 12.36 10.27 17.68
N LYS A 6 13.20 9.53 18.41
CA LYS A 6 13.68 9.98 19.73
C LYS A 6 14.56 11.23 19.61
N LEU A 7 15.46 11.27 18.63
CA LEU A 7 16.31 12.45 18.36
C LEU A 7 15.49 13.68 17.94
N ALA A 8 14.46 13.49 17.09
CA ALA A 8 13.56 14.57 16.70
C ALA A 8 12.74 15.12 17.89
N ILE A 9 12.27 14.25 18.79
CA ILE A 9 11.55 14.65 20.01
C ILE A 9 12.49 15.41 20.96
N VAL A 10 13.72 14.93 21.16
CA VAL A 10 14.72 15.63 21.99
C VAL A 10 15.07 16.99 21.40
N GLY A 11 15.22 17.10 20.07
CA GLY A 11 15.45 18.38 19.40
C GLY A 11 14.29 19.37 19.56
N LEU A 12 13.05 18.87 19.50
CA LEU A 12 11.84 19.66 19.75
C LEU A 12 11.76 20.16 21.20
N ILE A 13 12.08 19.31 22.17
CA ILE A 13 12.11 19.68 23.59
C ILE A 13 13.22 20.69 23.86
N ALA A 14 14.42 20.49 23.29
CA ALA A 14 15.54 21.43 23.41
C ALA A 14 15.22 22.79 22.77
N GLY A 15 14.56 22.80 21.61
CA GLY A 15 14.08 24.03 20.96
C GLY A 15 13.03 24.77 21.81
N LEU A 16 12.11 24.03 22.45
CA LEU A 16 11.11 24.61 23.35
C LEU A 16 11.78 25.24 24.59
N VAL A 17 12.79 24.57 25.16
CA VAL A 17 13.57 25.09 26.31
C VAL A 17 14.38 26.34 25.92
N ALA A 18 14.99 26.36 24.73
CA ALA A 18 15.72 27.53 24.24
C ALA A 18 14.81 28.76 24.04
N VAL A 19 13.58 28.55 23.58
CA VAL A 19 12.56 29.63 23.45
C VAL A 19 12.19 30.22 24.82
N TRP A 20 12.21 29.42 25.88
CA TRP A 20 11.95 29.88 27.25
C TRP A 20 13.14 30.57 27.91
N GLN A 21 14.36 30.45 27.36
CA GLN A 21 15.56 31.15 27.84
C GLN A 21 15.82 32.50 27.15
N LEU A 22 15.09 32.83 26.07
CA LEU A 22 15.19 34.13 25.40
C LEU A 22 14.40 35.19 26.19
N GLY A 23 15.11 35.90 27.09
CA GLY A 23 14.55 36.82 28.08
C GLY A 23 13.72 38.00 27.54
N ASP A 24 13.83 38.34 26.25
CA ASP A 24 13.33 39.61 25.69
C ASP A 24 12.12 39.47 24.75
N VAL A 25 11.42 38.33 24.81
CA VAL A 25 10.31 38.01 23.90
C VAL A 25 8.97 38.05 24.64
N ASP A 26 8.03 38.85 24.13
CA ASP A 26 6.68 39.00 24.67
C ASP A 26 6.04 37.65 25.01
N PRO A 27 5.36 37.52 26.17
CA PRO A 27 4.73 36.28 26.60
C PRO A 27 3.71 35.75 25.57
N ALA A 28 2.99 36.64 24.87
CA ALA A 28 2.05 36.26 23.81
C ALA A 28 2.73 35.59 22.60
N ARG A 29 3.94 36.02 22.23
CA ARG A 29 4.70 35.44 21.10
C ARG A 29 5.23 34.05 21.45
N ARG A 30 5.59 33.80 22.71
CA ARG A 30 6.02 32.48 23.21
C ARG A 30 4.90 31.45 23.15
N TRP A 31 3.67 31.85 23.47
CA TRP A 31 2.48 31.00 23.34
C TRP A 31 2.22 30.62 21.88
N LEU A 32 2.24 31.58 20.96
CA LEU A 32 2.03 31.31 19.52
C LEU A 32 3.09 30.36 18.94
N ALA A 33 4.36 30.55 19.29
CA ALA A 33 5.45 29.67 18.83
C ALA A 33 5.28 28.23 19.34
N SER A 34 4.92 28.08 20.62
CA SER A 34 4.68 26.76 21.24
C SER A 34 3.50 26.04 20.61
N LEU A 35 2.42 26.77 20.31
CA LEU A 35 1.20 26.24 19.70
C LEU A 35 1.44 25.83 18.24
N SER A 36 2.24 26.61 17.50
CA SER A 36 2.67 26.28 16.13
C SER A 36 3.55 25.03 16.07
N LEU A 37 4.51 24.89 16.99
CA LEU A 37 5.37 23.70 17.11
C LEU A 37 4.56 22.45 17.47
N LEU A 38 3.60 22.56 18.41
CA LEU A 38 2.70 21.46 18.74
C LEU A 38 1.82 21.05 17.55
N LEU A 39 1.24 22.02 16.84
CA LEU A 39 0.43 21.74 15.66
C LEU A 39 1.27 21.05 14.56
N TYR A 40 2.47 21.56 14.30
CA TYR A 40 3.40 20.96 13.34
C TYR A 40 3.82 19.55 13.77
N ALA A 41 4.10 19.31 15.05
CA ALA A 41 4.39 17.99 15.58
C ALA A 41 3.20 17.03 15.43
N VAL A 42 1.95 17.49 15.64
CA VAL A 42 0.74 16.70 15.39
C VAL A 42 0.62 16.33 13.91
N ILE A 43 0.87 17.27 12.99
CA ILE A 43 0.87 17.02 11.54
C ILE A 43 1.93 15.99 11.18
N LEU A 44 3.16 16.14 11.68
CA LEU A 44 4.24 15.17 11.46
C LEU A 44 3.95 13.81 12.07
N LEU A 45 3.33 13.74 13.25
CA LEU A 45 2.92 12.47 13.86
C LEU A 45 1.80 11.80 13.05
N ARG A 46 0.86 12.57 12.49
CA ARG A 46 -0.16 12.03 11.58
C ARG A 46 0.46 11.53 10.28
N TYR A 47 1.40 12.29 9.72
CA TYR A 47 2.16 11.89 8.54
C TYR A 47 3.00 10.63 8.83
N SER A 48 3.71 10.59 9.96
CA SER A 48 4.51 9.45 10.38
C SER A 48 3.66 8.24 10.72
N GLN A 49 2.44 8.41 11.23
CA GLN A 49 1.53 7.29 11.46
C GLN A 49 0.98 6.72 10.16
N ARG A 50 0.84 7.54 9.10
CA ARG A 50 0.53 7.07 7.74
C ARG A 50 1.73 6.39 7.08
N THR A 51 2.94 6.87 7.34
CA THR A 51 4.19 6.36 6.72
C THR A 51 4.96 5.39 7.59
N LYS A 52 4.51 5.07 8.81
CA LYS A 52 5.11 4.00 9.64
C LYS A 52 5.15 2.77 8.74
N PRO A 53 6.34 2.35 8.26
CA PRO A 53 6.43 1.06 7.64
C PRO A 53 6.01 0.13 8.77
N ALA A 54 4.94 -0.63 8.56
CA ALA A 54 4.67 -1.76 9.42
C ALA A 54 5.86 -2.70 9.22
N HIS A 55 6.92 -2.47 9.99
CA HIS A 55 8.17 -3.22 10.00
C HIS A 55 7.96 -4.65 10.54
N ASN A 56 6.71 -5.12 10.64
CA ASN A 56 6.30 -6.43 11.10
C ASN A 56 4.89 -6.75 10.60
N SER A 57 4.66 -6.72 9.29
CA SER A 57 3.60 -7.57 8.74
C SER A 57 4.26 -8.54 7.79
N THR A 58 4.87 -9.56 8.39
CA THR A 58 5.33 -10.78 7.73
C THR A 58 4.29 -11.19 6.69
N PRO A 59 4.72 -11.57 5.47
CA PRO A 59 3.81 -12.20 4.51
C PRO A 59 2.97 -13.24 5.24
N GLU A 60 1.65 -13.07 5.23
CA GLU A 60 0.79 -13.97 5.98
C GLU A 60 0.53 -15.17 5.09
N GLN A 61 1.32 -16.21 5.32
CA GLN A 61 1.21 -17.49 4.63
C GLN A 61 0.23 -18.39 5.36
N ASN A 62 -0.69 -18.98 4.60
CA ASN A 62 -1.49 -20.10 5.07
C ASN A 62 -0.91 -21.39 4.49
N PRO A 63 -0.30 -22.28 5.31
CA PRO A 63 0.37 -23.49 4.82
C PRO A 63 -0.60 -24.44 4.10
N ASP A 64 -1.90 -24.42 4.42
CA ASP A 64 -2.93 -25.25 3.78
C ASP A 64 -3.49 -24.63 2.47
N GLY A 65 -2.85 -23.57 1.99
CA GLY A 65 -3.31 -22.75 0.86
C GLY A 65 -4.36 -21.70 1.26
N CYS A 66 -4.70 -20.83 0.31
CA CYS A 66 -5.68 -19.76 0.53
C CYS A 66 -6.74 -19.75 -0.58
N ASP A 67 -7.92 -19.23 -0.27
CA ASP A 67 -8.97 -19.03 -1.27
C ASP A 67 -8.62 -17.81 -2.13
N TYR A 68 -8.09 -16.75 -1.52
CA TYR A 68 -7.59 -15.57 -2.20
C TYR A 68 -6.18 -15.20 -1.75
N LEU A 69 -5.31 -14.90 -2.69
CA LEU A 69 -3.98 -14.33 -2.43
C LEU A 69 -4.03 -12.84 -2.77
N ILE A 70 -3.65 -11.98 -1.83
CA ILE A 70 -3.57 -10.54 -2.06
C ILE A 70 -2.09 -10.14 -2.24
N ALA A 71 -1.71 -9.83 -3.47
CA ALA A 71 -0.37 -9.31 -3.78
C ALA A 71 -0.37 -7.78 -3.79
N PHE A 72 0.71 -7.17 -3.31
CA PHE A 72 0.84 -5.71 -3.37
C PHE A 72 2.22 -5.23 -3.80
N ALA A 73 2.24 -4.11 -4.52
CA ALA A 73 3.45 -3.41 -4.92
C ALA A 73 3.32 -1.94 -4.50
N THR A 74 4.24 -1.42 -3.67
CA THR A 74 4.11 -0.10 -3.06
C THR A 74 5.45 0.61 -2.89
N GLU A 75 5.47 1.92 -3.11
CA GLU A 75 6.61 2.77 -2.75
C GLU A 75 6.40 3.44 -1.37
N THR A 76 5.26 4.12 -1.18
CA THR A 76 4.96 4.89 0.03
C THR A 76 4.07 4.18 1.06
N GLY A 77 3.60 2.96 0.75
CA GLY A 77 2.79 2.13 1.65
C GLY A 77 1.28 2.15 1.39
N THR A 78 0.79 3.05 0.52
CA THR A 78 -0.63 3.14 0.15
C THR A 78 -1.20 1.81 -0.35
N ALA A 79 -0.53 1.18 -1.32
CA ALA A 79 -1.00 -0.05 -1.93
C ALA A 79 -1.04 -1.20 -0.91
N ARG A 80 -0.06 -1.24 0.01
CA ARG A 80 -0.03 -2.17 1.14
C ARG A 80 -1.22 -1.96 2.09
N ALA A 81 -1.56 -0.71 2.40
CA ALA A 81 -2.70 -0.40 3.26
C ALA A 81 -4.03 -0.83 2.64
N LEU A 82 -4.21 -0.60 1.34
CA LEU A 82 -5.38 -1.06 0.60
C LEU A 82 -5.45 -2.59 0.48
N ALA A 83 -4.32 -3.26 0.24
CA ALA A 83 -4.23 -4.72 0.28
C ALA A 83 -4.65 -5.28 1.64
N LEU A 84 -4.18 -4.68 2.74
CA LEU A 84 -4.59 -5.06 4.10
C LEU A 84 -6.08 -4.81 4.34
N LYS A 85 -6.64 -3.71 3.82
CA LYS A 85 -8.07 -3.42 3.90
C LYS A 85 -8.89 -4.49 3.17
N THR A 86 -8.48 -4.89 1.97
CA THR A 86 -9.10 -5.97 1.19
C THR A 86 -9.01 -7.31 1.92
N GLN A 87 -7.84 -7.65 2.47
CA GLN A 87 -7.64 -8.88 3.24
C GLN A 87 -8.55 -8.93 4.48
N LYS A 88 -8.60 -7.84 5.27
CA LYS A 88 -9.48 -7.74 6.44
C LYS A 88 -10.95 -7.87 6.08
N TRP A 89 -11.36 -7.29 4.96
CA TRP A 89 -12.73 -7.38 4.47
C TRP A 89 -13.12 -8.81 4.11
N LEU A 90 -12.26 -9.55 3.41
CA LEU A 90 -12.48 -10.98 3.11
C LEU A 90 -12.50 -11.85 4.38
N LYS A 91 -11.55 -11.62 5.29
CA LYS A 91 -11.46 -12.38 6.56
C LYS A 91 -12.69 -12.20 7.45
N LYS A 92 -13.32 -11.01 7.44
CA LYS A 92 -14.58 -10.78 8.16
C LYS A 92 -15.72 -11.70 7.71
N SER A 93 -15.63 -12.22 6.49
CA SER A 93 -16.59 -13.18 5.92
C SER A 93 -16.12 -14.63 6.05
N GLY A 94 -15.10 -14.90 6.88
CA GLY A 94 -14.58 -16.26 7.12
C GLY A 94 -13.72 -16.84 5.98
N ILE A 95 -13.34 -16.01 5.00
CA ILE A 95 -12.56 -16.45 3.83
C ILE A 95 -11.08 -16.56 4.18
N ARG A 96 -10.42 -17.64 3.75
CA ARG A 96 -8.98 -17.83 3.96
C ARG A 96 -8.21 -17.01 2.96
N THR A 97 -7.36 -16.13 3.46
CA THR A 97 -6.59 -15.20 2.63
C THR A 97 -5.13 -15.15 3.04
N SER A 98 -4.24 -15.13 2.06
CA SER A 98 -2.82 -14.83 2.25
C SER A 98 -2.48 -13.45 1.68
N ARG A 99 -1.39 -12.84 2.14
CA ARG A 99 -0.92 -11.55 1.61
C ARG A 99 0.58 -11.55 1.37
N ALA A 100 1.00 -11.10 0.19
CA ALA A 100 2.39 -11.13 -0.26
C ALA A 100 2.81 -9.79 -0.90
N GLU A 101 4.10 -9.47 -0.82
CA GLU A 101 4.71 -8.49 -1.72
C GLU A 101 4.79 -9.09 -3.12
N LEU A 102 4.60 -8.27 -4.16
CA LEU A 102 4.59 -8.75 -5.54
C LEU A 102 5.90 -9.44 -5.93
N ASN A 103 7.05 -8.93 -5.48
CA ASN A 103 8.36 -9.58 -5.68
C ASN A 103 8.48 -10.98 -5.01
N ARG A 104 7.60 -11.32 -4.07
CA ARG A 104 7.60 -12.61 -3.35
C ARG A 104 6.46 -13.52 -3.80
N LEU A 105 5.79 -13.20 -4.92
CA LEU A 105 4.62 -13.93 -5.37
C LEU A 105 4.93 -15.42 -5.63
N ARG A 106 6.14 -15.74 -6.11
CA ARG A 106 6.63 -17.11 -6.34
C ARG A 106 6.76 -17.96 -5.06
N ASP A 107 6.86 -17.33 -3.88
CA ASP A 107 7.00 -18.02 -2.59
C ASP A 107 5.65 -18.54 -2.07
N PHE A 108 4.56 -18.33 -2.82
CA PHE A 108 3.20 -18.67 -2.44
C PHE A 108 2.57 -19.67 -3.41
N PRO A 109 1.79 -20.63 -2.92
CA PRO A 109 0.99 -21.47 -3.80
C PRO A 109 -0.09 -20.63 -4.50
N ALA A 110 -0.51 -21.09 -5.67
CA ALA A 110 -1.63 -20.50 -6.41
C ALA A 110 -2.90 -20.48 -5.54
N PRO A 111 -3.65 -19.36 -5.50
CA PRO A 111 -4.89 -19.28 -4.74
C PRO A 111 -5.99 -20.14 -5.38
N ARG A 112 -6.85 -20.74 -4.55
CA ARG A 112 -7.92 -21.62 -5.03
C ARG A 112 -8.99 -20.89 -5.85
N ARG A 113 -9.21 -19.59 -5.61
CA ARG A 113 -10.23 -18.79 -6.29
C ARG A 113 -9.61 -17.69 -7.15
N ALA A 114 -8.92 -16.73 -6.55
CA ALA A 114 -8.34 -15.62 -7.31
C ALA A 114 -7.13 -14.94 -6.64
N LEU A 115 -6.28 -14.36 -7.49
CA LEU A 115 -5.19 -13.45 -7.14
C LEU A 115 -5.68 -11.99 -7.21
N LEU A 116 -5.61 -11.25 -6.10
CA LEU A 116 -6.00 -9.84 -6.04
C LEU A 116 -4.74 -8.98 -5.93
N LEU A 117 -4.46 -8.16 -6.94
CA LEU A 117 -3.27 -7.33 -7.01
C LEU A 117 -3.59 -5.88 -6.68
N VAL A 118 -2.84 -5.27 -5.77
CA VAL A 118 -2.92 -3.84 -5.46
C VAL A 118 -1.55 -3.19 -5.68
N VAL A 119 -1.41 -2.45 -6.77
CA VAL A 119 -0.11 -2.03 -7.29
C VAL A 119 -0.08 -0.52 -7.51
N SER A 120 0.96 0.15 -7.01
CA SER A 120 1.21 1.57 -7.30
C SER A 120 2.21 1.76 -8.42
N THR A 121 2.00 2.77 -9.25
CA THR A 121 2.97 3.24 -10.24
C THR A 121 3.81 4.38 -9.65
N THR A 122 5.12 4.39 -9.93
CA THR A 122 6.00 5.51 -9.55
C THR A 122 5.88 6.66 -10.55
N GLY A 123 6.39 7.86 -10.22
CA GLY A 123 6.21 9.06 -11.06
C GLY A 123 6.83 8.97 -12.47
N SER A 124 7.81 8.09 -12.69
CA SER A 124 8.38 7.83 -14.02
C SER A 124 7.56 6.81 -14.84
N GLY A 125 6.55 6.18 -14.25
CA GLY A 125 5.85 5.03 -14.83
C GLY A 125 6.44 3.69 -14.39
N ASP A 126 7.58 3.69 -13.71
CA ASP A 126 8.29 2.47 -13.31
C ASP A 126 7.57 1.70 -12.19
N PRO A 127 7.85 0.39 -12.06
CA PRO A 127 7.45 -0.40 -10.90
C PRO A 127 8.04 0.16 -9.59
N PRO A 128 7.30 0.06 -8.47
CA PRO A 128 7.85 0.37 -7.15
C PRO A 128 8.82 -0.74 -6.72
N LYS A 129 9.65 -0.46 -5.71
CA LYS A 129 10.69 -1.41 -5.26
C LYS A 129 10.18 -2.79 -4.83
N THR A 130 8.92 -2.89 -4.39
CA THR A 130 8.32 -4.19 -3.99
C THR A 130 7.60 -4.91 -5.13
N GLY A 131 7.74 -4.43 -6.38
CA GLY A 131 7.15 -5.04 -7.59
C GLY A 131 8.04 -4.99 -8.84
N ASN A 132 9.30 -4.58 -8.71
CA ASN A 132 10.23 -4.42 -9.83
C ASN A 132 10.95 -5.70 -10.25
N GLN A 133 10.88 -6.79 -9.46
CA GLN A 133 11.51 -8.07 -9.78
C GLN A 133 10.54 -9.05 -10.44
N TRP A 134 9.31 -8.62 -10.71
CA TRP A 134 8.26 -9.50 -11.19
C TRP A 134 8.29 -9.72 -12.72
N LEU A 135 9.02 -8.88 -13.46
CA LEU A 135 9.11 -8.93 -14.93
C LEU A 135 10.04 -10.02 -15.45
N ASP A 136 10.95 -10.56 -14.63
CA ASP A 136 11.80 -11.70 -14.99
C ASP A 136 10.99 -13.01 -14.83
N ALA A 137 10.18 -13.29 -15.86
CA ALA A 137 9.06 -14.22 -15.93
C ALA A 137 9.38 -15.74 -15.82
N GLY A 138 10.54 -16.14 -15.28
CA GLY A 138 10.94 -17.56 -15.23
C GLY A 138 10.33 -18.38 -14.08
N ASP A 139 9.80 -17.73 -13.03
CA ASP A 139 9.65 -18.39 -11.72
C ASP A 139 8.21 -18.45 -11.18
N LEU A 140 7.21 -17.91 -11.88
CA LEU A 140 5.84 -18.00 -11.36
C LEU A 140 5.32 -19.43 -11.59
N PRO A 141 4.85 -20.13 -10.53
CA PRO A 141 4.38 -21.50 -10.70
C PRO A 141 3.28 -21.59 -11.76
N ASP A 142 3.35 -22.61 -12.62
CA ASP A 142 2.42 -22.81 -13.75
C ASP A 142 0.94 -22.76 -13.32
N ASP A 143 0.63 -23.14 -12.09
CA ASP A 143 -0.72 -23.10 -11.52
C ASP A 143 -1.35 -21.69 -11.53
N PHE A 144 -0.52 -20.63 -11.50
CA PHE A 144 -1.01 -19.25 -11.60
C PHE A 144 -1.58 -18.92 -12.99
N SER A 145 -1.16 -19.63 -14.05
CA SER A 145 -1.69 -19.44 -15.40
C SER A 145 -3.18 -19.77 -15.49
N ARG A 146 -3.73 -20.59 -14.57
CA ARG A 146 -5.15 -20.97 -14.55
C ARG A 146 -5.97 -20.17 -13.54
N CYS A 147 -5.33 -19.26 -12.81
CA CYS A 147 -5.99 -18.49 -11.77
C CYS A 147 -6.81 -17.34 -12.35
N HIS A 148 -7.88 -17.00 -11.64
CA HIS A 148 -8.54 -15.72 -11.87
C HIS A 148 -7.74 -14.60 -11.20
N TYR A 149 -7.76 -13.40 -11.75
CA TYR A 149 -7.10 -12.26 -11.13
C TYR A 149 -7.89 -10.96 -11.24
N ALA A 150 -7.61 -10.02 -10.36
CA ALA A 150 -8.11 -8.64 -10.47
C ALA A 150 -7.01 -7.66 -10.05
N VAL A 151 -6.93 -6.52 -10.75
CA VAL A 151 -5.91 -5.50 -10.49
C VAL A 151 -6.55 -4.19 -10.05
N LEU A 152 -6.09 -3.68 -8.91
CA LEU A 152 -6.30 -2.31 -8.45
C LEU A 152 -5.02 -1.52 -8.69
N ALA A 153 -5.01 -0.70 -9.74
CA ALA A 153 -3.87 0.10 -10.14
C ALA A 153 -3.97 1.50 -9.53
N LEU A 154 -2.95 1.89 -8.78
CA LEU A 154 -2.85 3.19 -8.12
C LEU A 154 -1.85 4.05 -8.89
N GLY A 155 -2.26 5.26 -9.24
CA GLY A 155 -1.41 6.23 -9.89
C GLY A 155 -1.88 7.65 -9.60
N ASP A 156 -1.36 8.58 -10.39
CA ASP A 156 -1.78 9.96 -10.35
C ASP A 156 -1.86 10.49 -11.79
N ARG A 157 -2.96 11.17 -12.12
CA ARG A 157 -3.25 11.70 -13.45
C ARG A 157 -2.35 12.88 -13.83
N THR A 158 -1.63 13.45 -12.86
CA THR A 158 -0.63 14.50 -13.12
C THR A 158 0.59 13.97 -13.87
N TYR A 159 0.83 12.66 -13.85
CA TYR A 159 1.93 12.01 -14.57
C TYR A 159 1.47 11.45 -15.92
N PRO A 160 2.34 11.41 -16.94
CA PRO A 160 1.99 10.89 -18.27
C PRO A 160 1.51 9.43 -18.24
N ASN A 161 2.16 8.60 -17.44
CA ASN A 161 1.92 7.16 -17.37
C ASN A 161 0.94 6.81 -16.24
N PHE A 162 -0.28 7.35 -16.31
CA PHE A 162 -1.31 7.08 -15.30
C PHE A 162 -1.57 5.57 -15.15
N CYS A 163 -1.31 5.02 -13.96
CA CYS A 163 -1.45 3.60 -13.64
C CYS A 163 -0.64 2.64 -14.52
N GLY A 164 0.41 3.12 -15.20
CA GLY A 164 1.18 2.36 -16.20
C GLY A 164 1.62 0.99 -15.72
N PHE A 165 2.32 0.92 -14.59
CA PHE A 165 2.76 -0.36 -14.02
C PHE A 165 1.61 -1.33 -13.74
N GLY A 166 0.46 -0.86 -13.25
CA GLY A 166 -0.67 -1.74 -12.98
C GLY A 166 -1.32 -2.31 -14.24
N LEU A 167 -1.33 -1.54 -15.32
CA LEU A 167 -1.79 -1.99 -16.63
C LEU A 167 -0.82 -3.01 -17.23
N GLU A 168 0.48 -2.79 -17.08
CA GLU A 168 1.53 -3.73 -17.50
C GLU A 168 1.42 -5.07 -16.77
N VAL A 169 1.18 -5.02 -15.45
CA VAL A 169 0.90 -6.21 -14.63
C VAL A 169 -0.31 -6.99 -15.14
N ALA A 170 -1.40 -6.28 -15.46
CA ALA A 170 -2.60 -6.91 -15.99
C ALA A 170 -2.37 -7.54 -17.36
N ALA A 171 -1.60 -6.89 -18.23
CA ALA A 171 -1.27 -7.38 -19.56
C ALA A 171 -0.40 -8.64 -19.50
N TRP A 172 0.64 -8.63 -18.65
CA TRP A 172 1.50 -9.79 -18.46
C TRP A 172 0.73 -10.99 -17.89
N LEU A 173 -0.15 -10.80 -16.90
CA LEU A 173 -0.93 -11.91 -16.32
C LEU A 173 -1.84 -12.55 -17.38
N ARG A 174 -2.43 -11.73 -18.25
CA ARG A 174 -3.22 -12.21 -19.37
C ARG A 174 -2.36 -13.00 -20.38
N ALA A 175 -1.17 -12.50 -20.70
CA ALA A 175 -0.23 -13.20 -21.58
C ALA A 175 0.29 -14.51 -20.97
N PHE A 176 0.41 -14.57 -19.65
CA PHE A 176 0.75 -15.77 -18.87
C PHE A 176 -0.40 -16.80 -18.79
N GLY A 177 -1.60 -16.45 -19.29
CA GLY A 177 -2.76 -17.34 -19.35
C GLY A 177 -3.83 -17.10 -18.27
N ALA A 178 -3.53 -16.28 -17.26
CA ALA A 178 -4.46 -16.01 -16.17
C ALA A 178 -5.72 -15.27 -16.67
N THR A 179 -6.86 -15.52 -16.03
CA THR A 179 -8.15 -14.99 -16.46
C THR A 179 -8.58 -13.77 -15.63
N PRO A 180 -8.82 -12.59 -16.23
CA PRO A 180 -9.27 -11.43 -15.47
C PRO A 180 -10.70 -11.64 -14.95
N LEU A 181 -10.96 -11.29 -13.69
CA LEU A 181 -12.31 -11.22 -13.12
C LEU A 181 -13.10 -10.07 -13.77
N PHE A 182 -12.44 -8.93 -13.98
CA PHE A 182 -12.94 -7.70 -14.60
C PHE A 182 -11.74 -6.82 -15.01
N ASP A 183 -12.01 -5.73 -15.73
CA ASP A 183 -10.98 -4.78 -16.18
C ASP A 183 -10.26 -4.10 -15.01
N PRO A 184 -8.95 -3.79 -15.13
CA PRO A 184 -8.20 -3.12 -14.08
C PRO A 184 -8.90 -1.86 -13.58
N VAL A 185 -9.04 -1.73 -12.25
CA VAL A 185 -9.61 -0.53 -11.62
C VAL A 185 -8.50 0.49 -11.43
N LEU A 186 -8.64 1.64 -12.08
CA LEU A 186 -7.67 2.73 -12.01
C LEU A 186 -8.04 3.73 -10.92
N VAL A 187 -7.10 4.03 -10.04
CA VAL A 187 -7.29 4.93 -8.89
C VAL A 187 -6.28 6.06 -8.97
N SER A 188 -6.79 7.29 -9.04
CA SER A 188 -5.96 8.49 -8.91
C SER A 188 -5.90 8.92 -7.45
N GLN A 189 -4.71 9.08 -6.88
CA GLN A 189 -4.48 9.63 -5.53
C GLN A 189 -5.39 9.04 -4.43
N GLU A 190 -5.61 7.72 -4.44
CA GLU A 190 -6.47 7.02 -3.46
C GLU A 190 -7.94 7.46 -3.45
N ASP A 191 -8.45 7.97 -4.58
CA ASP A 191 -9.84 8.42 -4.68
C ASP A 191 -10.83 7.39 -4.08
N PRO A 192 -11.61 7.78 -3.05
CA PRO A 192 -12.54 6.89 -2.39
C PRO A 192 -13.59 6.28 -3.32
N GLN A 193 -13.99 6.98 -4.40
CA GLN A 193 -14.99 6.45 -5.33
C GLN A 193 -14.42 5.28 -6.14
N SER A 194 -13.21 5.41 -6.68
CA SER A 194 -12.52 4.31 -7.37
C SER A 194 -12.22 3.14 -6.43
N VAL A 195 -11.82 3.40 -5.18
CA VAL A 195 -11.60 2.34 -4.18
C VAL A 195 -12.91 1.63 -3.82
N ASN A 196 -14.02 2.36 -3.70
CA ASN A 196 -15.33 1.73 -3.47
C ASN A 196 -15.82 0.96 -4.71
N TYR A 197 -15.52 1.46 -5.91
CA TYR A 197 -15.80 0.75 -7.16
C TYR A 197 -15.08 -0.59 -7.22
N TRP A 198 -13.82 -0.67 -6.79
CA TRP A 198 -13.09 -1.93 -6.62
C TRP A 198 -13.85 -2.94 -5.76
N PHE A 199 -14.30 -2.56 -4.56
CA PHE A 199 -15.08 -3.46 -3.71
C PHE A 199 -16.42 -3.87 -4.33
N ARG A 200 -17.09 -2.98 -5.07
CA ARG A 200 -18.32 -3.32 -5.80
C ARG A 200 -18.07 -4.34 -6.92
N GLN A 201 -16.97 -4.21 -7.65
CA GLN A 201 -16.60 -5.17 -8.71
C GLN A 201 -16.22 -6.54 -8.14
N LEU A 202 -15.52 -6.57 -7.00
CA LEU A 202 -15.29 -7.83 -6.29
C LEU A 202 -16.61 -8.49 -5.90
N LYS A 203 -17.55 -7.73 -5.33
CA LYS A 203 -18.88 -8.23 -4.96
C LYS A 203 -19.68 -8.77 -6.15
N SER A 204 -19.65 -8.09 -7.29
CA SER A 204 -20.36 -8.53 -8.50
C SER A 204 -19.86 -9.88 -9.02
N LYS A 205 -18.62 -10.27 -8.68
CA LYS A 205 -18.02 -11.57 -9.00
C LYS A 205 -18.17 -12.62 -7.89
N GLY A 206 -19.04 -12.38 -6.92
CA GLY A 206 -19.36 -13.34 -5.86
C GLY A 206 -18.35 -13.38 -4.72
N LEU A 207 -17.53 -12.32 -4.57
CA LEU A 207 -16.85 -12.06 -3.29
C LEU A 207 -17.88 -11.47 -2.31
N PRO A 208 -17.70 -11.65 -0.98
CA PRO A 208 -18.71 -11.33 0.03
C PRO A 208 -19.10 -9.84 0.11
#